data_AF-A0A238KUL8-F1
#
_entry.id   AF-A0A238KUL8-F1
#
_cell.length_a   1.000
_cell.length_b   1.000
_cell.length_c   1.000
_cell.angle_alpha   90.00
_cell.angle_beta   90.00
_cell.angle_gamma   90.00
#
_symmetry.space_group_name_H-M   'P 1'
#
loop_
_entity.id
_entity.type
_entity.pdbx_description
1 polymer ?
#
loop_
_entity_poly.entity_id
_entity_poly.type
_entity_poly.pdbx_seq_one_letter_code
_entity_poly.pdbx_strand_id
1 'polypeptide(L)'
;MLKSVTQPERAGWAAPAVAIVLAITAFRVCLLAFNRMDLFVDEAQYWLWGQELAFGYYSKPPMIGWVIRFFTDLAGSDAPFWVRLPAPLFHGATALILGSIAAHVFGRRAGILVAAGFATLPMVALSSILISTDTIMFPFLALALAGYLRLLEKSAPWWAVLTGAAVGLAFLSKYAAIYYLICAPIAAALIPQARPRLRDILIALVAFLVVISPNIIWNVLNGFTTVEHTLDNADWVRDPSQKAGLSLAKLSEFLISQFAVFGPVLFGALIWQSLRARKQSDARQFLLIFTLPILAVVCVQALLSGAYANWAAAAYLAGTVTVIPWMTPRWLVASFVVNGALSLALPIIGVFAETPATQDSAALKRYTGRDEMSLQIIETALRTGTTDVVAQNRDILADLFYTGRDSGLSFYALPTTGRAAHHYALKYPLPDETAGPVLYIADSRRPPVCQPDAQPVTTISPTSGTYGGKTKRLYLVPGDCWAAP
;
A
#
# COMPACT_ATOMS: atom_id res chain seq x y z
N MET A 1 -3.84 -36.14 4.82
CA MET A 1 -2.48 -35.62 4.56
C MET A 1 -2.01 -34.50 5.49
N LEU A 2 -2.88 -33.64 6.05
CA LEU A 2 -2.45 -32.63 7.06
C LEU A 2 -2.19 -33.19 8.48
N LYS A 3 -2.45 -34.48 8.72
CA LYS A 3 -2.27 -35.13 10.04
C LYS A 3 -1.47 -36.43 10.05
N SER A 4 -1.00 -36.95 8.89
CA SER A 4 -0.51 -38.35 8.82
C SER A 4 0.68 -38.60 7.89
N VAL A 5 1.47 -37.57 7.56
CA VAL A 5 2.76 -37.75 6.87
C VAL A 5 3.85 -37.36 7.87
N THR A 6 4.96 -38.10 7.90
CA THR A 6 6.18 -37.71 8.61
C THR A 6 6.45 -36.23 8.34
N GLN A 7 6.41 -35.41 9.40
CA GLN A 7 6.64 -33.98 9.22
C GLN A 7 8.01 -33.79 8.58
N PRO A 8 8.10 -33.08 7.45
CA PRO A 8 9.38 -32.90 6.78
C PRO A 8 10.35 -32.23 7.73
N GLU A 9 11.63 -32.63 7.68
CA GLU A 9 12.63 -32.11 8.59
C GLU A 9 12.75 -30.59 8.41
N ARG A 10 12.32 -29.85 9.43
CA ARG A 10 12.39 -28.39 9.46
C ARG A 10 13.65 -27.88 10.15
N ALA A 11 14.36 -28.71 10.92
CA ALA A 11 15.52 -28.28 11.68
C ALA A 11 16.55 -27.54 10.79
N GLY A 12 17.12 -26.44 11.30
CA GLY A 12 18.14 -25.68 10.57
C GLY A 12 17.64 -24.82 9.39
N TRP A 13 16.33 -24.54 9.28
CA TRP A 13 15.80 -23.60 8.27
C TRP A 13 15.99 -22.14 8.68
N ALA A 14 15.82 -21.85 9.97
CA ALA A 14 15.65 -20.48 10.47
C ALA A 14 16.92 -19.64 10.33
N ALA A 15 18.08 -20.13 10.79
CA ALA A 15 19.34 -19.39 10.74
C ALA A 15 19.71 -18.90 9.31
N PRO A 16 19.74 -19.74 8.27
CA PRO A 16 20.03 -19.27 6.91
C PRO A 16 18.93 -18.35 6.35
N ALA A 17 17.65 -18.63 6.62
CA ALA A 17 16.57 -17.75 6.18
C ALA A 17 16.66 -16.35 6.81
N VAL A 18 16.91 -16.29 8.12
CA VAL A 18 17.14 -15.05 8.87
C VAL A 18 18.35 -14.31 8.36
N ALA A 19 19.48 -14.99 8.13
CA ALA A 19 20.68 -14.34 7.59
C ALA A 19 20.42 -13.70 6.21
N ILE A 20 19.76 -14.41 5.29
CA ILE A 20 19.42 -13.88 3.97
C ILE A 20 18.46 -12.69 4.06
N VAL A 21 17.37 -12.83 4.82
CA VAL A 21 16.37 -11.76 4.96
C VAL A 21 16.98 -10.54 5.63
N LEU A 22 17.76 -10.72 6.70
CA LEU A 22 18.43 -9.61 7.37
C LEU A 22 19.45 -8.93 6.45
N ALA A 23 20.20 -9.66 5.63
CA ALA A 23 21.11 -9.07 4.67
C ALA A 23 20.37 -8.19 3.63
N ILE A 24 19.25 -8.68 3.08
CA ILE A 24 18.42 -7.93 2.12
C ILE A 24 17.77 -6.71 2.81
N THR A 25 17.20 -6.89 3.99
CA THR A 25 16.57 -5.80 4.76
C THR A 25 17.60 -4.76 5.17
N ALA A 26 18.77 -5.16 5.66
CA ALA A 26 19.85 -4.24 6.02
C ALA A 26 20.34 -3.46 4.79
N PHE A 27 20.56 -4.13 3.65
CA PHE A 27 20.91 -3.45 2.40
C PHE A 27 19.89 -2.38 2.02
N ARG A 28 18.59 -2.69 2.10
CA ARG A 28 17.50 -1.74 1.82
C ARG A 28 17.47 -0.58 2.79
N VAL A 29 17.60 -0.85 4.09
CA VAL A 29 17.63 0.20 5.13
C VAL A 29 18.84 1.11 4.94
N CYS A 30 20.03 0.55 4.67
CA CYS A 30 21.23 1.34 4.40
C CYS A 30 21.05 2.25 3.18
N LEU A 31 20.54 1.74 2.06
CA LEU A 31 20.31 2.58 0.87
C LEU A 31 19.13 3.54 1.02
N LEU A 32 18.15 3.22 1.86
CA LEU A 32 17.06 4.12 2.17
C LEU A 32 17.57 5.41 2.83
N ALA A 33 18.64 5.34 3.63
CA ALA A 33 19.26 6.52 4.24
C ALA A 33 19.90 7.48 3.21
N PHE A 34 20.17 7.00 1.99
CA PHE A 34 20.72 7.80 0.89
C PHE A 34 19.68 8.06 -0.21
N ASN A 35 18.42 7.69 0.01
CA ASN A 35 17.36 7.85 -0.96
C ASN A 35 17.05 9.34 -1.20
N ARG A 36 17.04 9.75 -2.47
CA ARG A 36 16.86 11.14 -2.92
C ARG A 36 15.46 11.39 -3.50
N MET A 37 14.51 10.49 -3.26
CA MET A 37 13.14 10.67 -3.72
C MET A 37 12.31 11.40 -2.68
N ASP A 38 11.55 12.39 -3.12
CA ASP A 38 10.50 13.03 -2.34
C ASP A 38 9.45 12.02 -1.91
N LEU A 39 8.73 12.33 -0.83
CA LEU A 39 7.54 11.57 -0.48
C LEU A 39 6.51 11.67 -1.60
N PHE A 40 6.00 10.52 -2.03
CA PHE A 40 4.87 10.50 -2.95
C PHE A 40 3.61 11.04 -2.27
N VAL A 41 2.63 11.48 -3.07
CA VAL A 41 1.36 12.06 -2.59
C VAL A 41 0.70 11.21 -1.50
N ASP A 42 0.68 9.90 -1.71
CA ASP A 42 0.11 8.96 -0.73
C ASP A 42 0.96 8.86 0.54
N GLU A 43 2.29 8.88 0.44
CA GLU A 43 3.19 8.78 1.60
C GLU A 43 3.11 10.02 2.49
N ALA A 44 3.08 11.22 1.89
CA ALA A 44 2.88 12.46 2.61
C ALA A 44 1.51 12.49 3.30
N GLN A 45 0.46 12.00 2.62
CA GLN A 45 -0.87 11.86 3.22
C GLN A 45 -0.90 10.82 4.35
N TYR A 46 -0.20 9.70 4.22
CA TYR A 46 -0.10 8.70 5.29
C TYR A 46 0.65 9.24 6.51
N TRP A 47 1.68 10.06 6.30
CA TRP A 47 2.35 10.79 7.37
C TRP A 47 1.40 11.78 8.06
N LEU A 48 0.62 12.55 7.30
CA LEU A 48 -0.34 13.51 7.85
C LEU A 48 -1.40 12.80 8.70
N TRP A 49 -1.93 11.68 8.21
CA TRP A 49 -2.84 10.82 8.98
C TRP A 49 -2.24 10.36 10.30
N GLY A 50 -0.94 10.06 10.31
CA GLY A 50 -0.20 9.73 11.53
C GLY A 50 -0.23 10.83 12.59
N GLN A 51 -0.42 12.10 12.20
CA GLN A 51 -0.50 13.22 13.14
C GLN A 51 -1.84 13.26 13.90
N GLU A 52 -2.90 12.70 13.33
CA GLU A 52 -4.24 12.67 13.93
C GLU A 52 -4.51 11.40 14.76
N LEU A 53 -3.83 10.29 14.44
CA LEU A 53 -4.03 8.97 15.05
C LEU A 53 -5.50 8.49 15.08
N ALA A 54 -6.31 8.91 14.11
CA ALA A 54 -7.72 8.54 14.03
C ALA A 54 -7.92 7.02 13.81
N PHE A 55 -9.11 6.52 14.14
CA PHE A 55 -9.50 5.11 13.92
C PHE A 55 -9.94 4.80 12.48
N GLY A 56 -9.88 5.79 11.59
CA GLY A 56 -10.08 5.66 10.15
C GLY A 56 -9.72 6.99 9.47
N TYR A 57 -9.50 6.95 8.17
CA TYR A 57 -9.18 8.14 7.38
C TYR A 57 -9.99 8.17 6.09
N TYR A 58 -9.91 9.27 5.32
CA TYR A 58 -10.72 9.49 4.12
C TYR A 58 -10.85 8.30 3.17
N SER A 59 -9.79 7.50 2.98
CA SER A 59 -9.82 6.37 2.03
C SER A 59 -9.19 5.08 2.53
N LYS A 60 -8.64 5.05 3.75
CA LYS A 60 -7.92 3.88 4.29
C LYS A 60 -8.23 3.63 5.77
N PRO A 61 -7.98 2.39 6.23
CA PRO A 61 -7.98 2.04 7.66
C PRO A 61 -6.79 2.67 8.41
N PRO A 62 -6.75 2.59 9.75
CA PRO A 62 -5.91 3.49 10.53
C PRO A 62 -4.42 3.11 10.65
N MET A 63 -4.05 1.83 10.48
CA MET A 63 -2.73 1.37 10.91
C MET A 63 -1.55 1.97 10.14
N ILE A 64 -1.73 2.40 8.88
CA ILE A 64 -0.63 2.99 8.12
C ILE A 64 -0.13 4.29 8.77
N GLY A 65 -1.04 5.18 9.17
CA GLY A 65 -0.70 6.42 9.86
C GLY A 65 -0.11 6.14 11.25
N TRP A 66 -0.71 5.21 12.00
CA TRP A 66 -0.22 4.83 13.34
C TRP A 66 1.20 4.26 13.31
N VAL A 67 1.51 3.40 12.33
CA VAL A 67 2.84 2.82 12.19
C VAL A 67 3.85 3.89 11.80
N ILE A 68 3.52 4.77 10.84
CA ILE A 68 4.43 5.87 10.46
C ILE A 68 4.70 6.75 11.69
N ARG A 69 3.65 7.19 12.40
CA ARG A 69 3.78 8.01 13.61
C ARG A 69 4.66 7.36 14.68
N PHE A 70 4.47 6.07 14.94
CA PHE A 70 5.29 5.33 15.90
C PHE A 70 6.79 5.40 15.55
N PHE A 71 7.15 5.22 14.28
CA PHE A 71 8.56 5.26 13.87
C PHE A 71 9.14 6.69 13.85
N THR A 72 8.35 7.69 13.45
CA THR A 72 8.81 9.08 13.46
C THR A 72 8.97 9.63 14.89
N ASP A 73 8.07 9.25 15.81
CA ASP A 73 8.16 9.63 17.22
C ASP A 73 9.35 8.97 17.91
N LEU A 74 9.56 7.67 17.65
CA LEU A 74 10.70 6.94 18.19
C LEU A 74 12.03 7.56 17.76
N ALA A 75 12.08 8.10 16.54
CA ALA A 75 13.27 8.76 16.00
C ALA A 75 13.39 10.25 16.36
N GLY A 76 12.30 10.89 16.81
CA GLY A 76 12.20 12.35 16.92
C GLY A 76 12.38 13.06 15.56
N SER A 77 12.04 12.39 14.46
CA SER A 77 12.24 12.91 13.11
C SER A 77 11.24 12.30 12.13
N ASP A 78 10.71 13.12 11.25
CA ASP A 78 9.79 12.74 10.18
C ASP A 78 10.44 12.79 8.79
N ALA A 79 11.76 12.84 8.72
CA ALA A 79 12.49 12.77 7.45
C ALA A 79 12.02 11.56 6.62
N PRO A 80 12.08 11.62 5.27
CA PRO A 80 11.52 10.57 4.41
C PRO A 80 12.03 9.16 4.74
N PHE A 81 13.26 9.05 5.25
CA PHE A 81 13.83 7.81 5.78
C PHE A 81 12.93 7.18 6.85
N TRP A 82 12.52 7.91 7.88
CA TRP A 82 11.74 7.40 9.00
C TRP A 82 10.30 7.06 8.62
N VAL A 83 9.71 7.84 7.70
CA VAL A 83 8.41 7.54 7.11
C VAL A 83 8.44 6.22 6.34
N ARG A 84 9.55 5.91 5.65
CA ARG A 84 9.71 4.70 4.82
C ARG A 84 10.34 3.52 5.55
N LEU A 85 11.02 3.73 6.69
CA LEU A 85 11.70 2.68 7.46
C LEU A 85 10.82 1.48 7.83
N PRO A 86 9.52 1.63 8.17
CA PRO A 86 8.66 0.48 8.44
C PRO A 86 8.61 -0.49 7.26
N ALA A 87 8.76 0.02 6.03
CA ALA A 87 8.53 -0.74 4.82
C ALA A 87 9.45 -1.98 4.65
N PRO A 88 10.80 -1.85 4.62
CA PRO A 88 11.70 -2.99 4.54
C PRO A 88 11.62 -3.91 5.77
N LEU A 89 11.25 -3.40 6.94
CA LEU A 89 11.13 -4.18 8.17
C LEU A 89 9.91 -5.11 8.14
N PHE A 90 8.73 -4.58 7.77
CA PHE A 90 7.50 -5.36 7.68
C PHE A 90 7.57 -6.40 6.53
N HIS A 91 8.23 -6.07 5.42
CA HIS A 91 8.50 -7.05 4.36
C HIS A 91 9.49 -8.14 4.81
N GLY A 92 10.52 -7.80 5.58
CA GLY A 92 11.43 -8.78 6.20
C GLY A 92 10.69 -9.73 7.16
N ALA A 93 9.83 -9.17 8.03
CA ALA A 93 8.99 -9.96 8.92
C ALA A 93 8.07 -10.91 8.14
N THR A 94 7.41 -10.41 7.09
CA THR A 94 6.55 -11.22 6.20
C THR A 94 7.34 -12.37 5.58
N ALA A 95 8.56 -12.10 5.06
CA ALA A 95 9.42 -13.13 4.46
C ALA A 95 9.71 -14.28 5.43
N LEU A 96 10.03 -13.96 6.69
CA LEU A 96 10.30 -14.96 7.73
C LEU A 96 9.04 -15.73 8.14
N ILE A 97 7.88 -15.08 8.23
CA ILE A 97 6.61 -15.75 8.52
C ILE A 97 6.28 -16.74 7.39
N LEU A 98 6.37 -16.33 6.12
CA LEU A 98 6.14 -17.20 4.97
C LEU A 98 7.18 -18.34 4.89
N GLY A 99 8.45 -18.04 5.20
CA GLY A 99 9.49 -19.06 5.34
C GLY A 99 9.16 -20.09 6.43
N SER A 100 8.59 -19.66 7.55
CA SER A 100 8.16 -20.56 8.63
C SER A 100 7.00 -21.46 8.19
N ILE A 101 6.04 -20.91 7.44
CA ILE A 101 4.92 -21.68 6.86
C ILE A 101 5.48 -22.72 5.89
N ALA A 102 6.36 -22.32 4.97
CA ALA A 102 6.95 -23.22 3.99
C ALA A 102 7.83 -24.30 4.64
N ALA A 103 8.62 -23.95 5.67
CA ALA A 103 9.41 -24.91 6.42
C ALA A 103 8.54 -25.96 7.11
N HIS A 104 7.41 -25.51 7.65
CA HIS A 104 6.45 -26.35 8.34
C HIS A 104 5.70 -27.30 7.39
N VAL A 105 5.30 -26.80 6.21
CA VAL A 105 4.50 -27.58 5.25
C VAL A 105 5.38 -28.46 4.33
N PHE A 106 6.55 -27.97 3.92
CA PHE A 106 7.37 -28.58 2.87
C PHE A 106 8.84 -28.83 3.28
N GLY A 107 9.23 -28.50 4.51
CA GLY A 107 10.56 -28.80 5.07
C GLY A 107 11.60 -27.69 4.91
N ARG A 108 12.79 -27.93 5.48
CA ARG A 108 13.88 -26.95 5.63
C ARG A 108 14.17 -26.14 4.36
N ARG A 109 14.39 -26.82 3.24
CA ARG A 109 14.75 -26.19 1.96
C ARG A 109 13.67 -25.22 1.47
N ALA A 110 12.40 -25.60 1.59
CA ALA A 110 11.29 -24.74 1.19
C ALA A 110 11.23 -23.47 2.04
N GLY A 111 11.46 -23.57 3.35
CA GLY A 111 11.47 -22.42 4.24
C GLY A 111 12.50 -21.36 3.86
N ILE A 112 13.73 -21.78 3.57
CA ILE A 112 14.81 -20.89 3.15
C ILE A 112 14.48 -20.23 1.81
N LEU A 113 14.07 -21.02 0.83
CA LEU A 113 13.81 -20.54 -0.53
C LEU A 113 12.58 -19.63 -0.60
N VAL A 114 11.53 -19.89 0.18
CA VAL A 114 10.34 -19.03 0.22
C VAL A 114 10.63 -17.71 0.90
N ALA A 115 11.39 -17.69 2.00
CA ALA A 115 11.81 -16.46 2.65
C ALA A 115 12.64 -15.58 1.68
N ALA A 116 13.67 -16.17 1.06
CA ALA A 116 14.49 -15.47 0.06
C ALA A 116 13.65 -15.02 -1.15
N GLY A 117 12.81 -15.92 -1.68
CA GLY A 117 11.99 -15.66 -2.86
C GLY A 117 11.01 -14.52 -2.64
N PHE A 118 10.29 -14.51 -1.51
CA PHE A 118 9.41 -13.41 -1.14
C PHE A 118 10.18 -12.10 -0.98
N ALA A 119 11.29 -12.13 -0.25
CA ALA A 119 12.10 -10.94 0.00
C ALA A 119 12.60 -10.31 -1.30
N THR A 120 12.89 -11.12 -2.34
CA THR A 120 13.37 -10.63 -3.64
C THR A 120 12.28 -10.25 -4.64
N LEU A 121 10.98 -10.48 -4.37
CA LEU A 121 9.92 -10.16 -5.35
C LEU A 121 9.99 -8.69 -5.79
N PRO A 122 9.75 -8.38 -7.08
CA PRO A 122 9.82 -6.99 -7.54
C PRO A 122 8.85 -6.07 -6.79
N MET A 123 7.61 -6.53 -6.52
CA MET A 123 6.66 -5.76 -5.70
C MET A 123 7.18 -5.47 -4.30
N VAL A 124 7.90 -6.42 -3.70
CA VAL A 124 8.45 -6.30 -2.34
C VAL A 124 9.66 -5.36 -2.34
N ALA A 125 10.49 -5.42 -3.38
CA ALA A 125 11.60 -4.49 -3.56
C ALA A 125 11.10 -3.05 -3.72
N LEU A 126 10.12 -2.82 -4.59
CA LEU A 126 9.52 -1.50 -4.79
C LEU A 126 8.81 -1.00 -3.53
N SER A 127 8.01 -1.86 -2.89
CA SER A 127 7.27 -1.53 -1.66
C SER A 127 8.16 -1.53 -0.41
N SER A 128 9.47 -1.72 -0.55
CA SER A 128 10.46 -1.50 0.51
C SER A 128 11.23 -0.18 0.35
N ILE A 129 11.11 0.49 -0.80
CA ILE A 129 11.66 1.84 -1.00
C ILE A 129 10.57 2.92 -0.93
N LEU A 130 9.30 2.52 -1.10
CA LEU A 130 8.11 3.34 -0.89
C LEU A 130 7.24 2.67 0.19
N ILE A 131 6.53 3.44 0.99
CA ILE A 131 5.62 2.87 1.99
C ILE A 131 4.16 2.83 1.50
N SER A 132 3.47 1.72 1.78
CA SER A 132 2.07 1.54 1.41
C SER A 132 1.28 0.75 2.45
N THR A 133 -0.05 0.78 2.34
CA THR A 133 -0.95 -0.02 3.18
C THR A 133 -0.77 -1.53 2.99
N ASP A 134 -0.32 -1.98 1.81
CA ASP A 134 0.01 -3.40 1.57
C ASP A 134 1.15 -3.86 2.49
N THR A 135 2.17 -3.02 2.64
CA THR A 135 3.34 -3.32 3.45
C THR A 135 2.98 -3.65 4.90
N ILE A 136 2.05 -2.88 5.49
CA ILE A 136 1.59 -3.10 6.86
C ILE A 136 0.67 -4.32 6.97
N MET A 137 -0.19 -4.56 5.97
CA MET A 137 -1.13 -5.69 5.95
C MET A 137 -0.43 -7.05 5.89
N PHE A 138 0.64 -7.17 5.12
CA PHE A 138 1.24 -8.46 4.75
C PHE A 138 1.67 -9.36 5.90
N PRO A 139 2.42 -8.91 6.93
CA PRO A 139 2.82 -9.80 8.01
C PRO A 139 1.62 -10.32 8.79
N PHE A 140 0.59 -9.49 8.99
CA PHE A 140 -0.63 -9.92 9.68
C PHE A 140 -1.44 -10.93 8.87
N LEU A 141 -1.54 -10.75 7.55
CA LEU A 141 -2.22 -11.71 6.68
C LEU A 141 -1.44 -13.03 6.59
N ALA A 142 -0.10 -12.98 6.58
CA ALA A 142 0.75 -14.17 6.65
C ALA A 142 0.63 -14.89 8.01
N LEU A 143 0.55 -14.15 9.13
CA LEU A 143 0.29 -14.71 10.46
C LEU A 143 -1.10 -15.37 10.52
N ALA A 144 -2.12 -14.77 9.92
CA ALA A 144 -3.45 -15.37 9.84
C ALA A 144 -3.44 -16.68 9.03
N LEU A 145 -2.65 -16.75 7.95
CA LEU A 145 -2.46 -18.00 7.20
C LEU A 145 -1.74 -19.07 8.03
N ALA A 146 -0.70 -18.71 8.77
CA ALA A 146 -0.02 -19.61 9.71
C ALA A 146 -0.98 -20.08 10.82
N GLY A 147 -1.79 -19.18 11.36
CA GLY A 147 -2.80 -19.45 12.38
C GLY A 147 -3.87 -20.44 11.89
N TYR A 148 -4.34 -20.29 10.66
CA TYR A 148 -5.25 -21.26 10.03
C TYR A 148 -4.63 -22.67 10.04
N LEU A 149 -3.39 -22.80 9.55
CA LEU A 149 -2.69 -24.09 9.52
C LEU A 149 -2.55 -24.68 10.94
N ARG A 150 -2.22 -23.86 11.94
CA ARG A 150 -2.14 -24.31 13.34
C ARG A 150 -3.47 -24.84 13.88
N LEU A 151 -4.58 -24.18 13.55
CA LEU A 151 -5.92 -24.61 13.96
C LEU A 151 -6.31 -25.98 13.36
N LEU A 152 -5.80 -26.32 12.17
CA LEU A 152 -6.01 -27.63 11.56
C LEU A 152 -5.25 -28.74 12.31
N GLU A 153 -4.04 -28.44 12.79
CA GLU A 153 -3.21 -29.38 13.54
C GLU A 153 -3.74 -29.61 14.94
N LYS A 154 -3.89 -28.50 15.68
CA LYS A 154 -4.24 -28.49 17.09
C LYS A 154 -5.27 -27.40 17.35
N SER A 155 -6.51 -27.83 17.54
CA SER A 155 -7.57 -26.97 18.05
C SER A 155 -7.18 -26.44 19.44
N ALA A 156 -7.00 -25.12 19.54
CA ALA A 156 -6.77 -24.41 20.78
C ALA A 156 -7.34 -22.99 20.67
N PRO A 157 -8.14 -22.52 21.65
CA PRO A 157 -8.76 -21.19 21.62
C PRO A 157 -7.78 -20.04 21.39
N TRP A 158 -6.58 -20.11 21.97
CA TRP A 158 -5.55 -19.10 21.78
C TRP A 158 -5.13 -18.93 20.32
N TRP A 159 -4.96 -20.04 19.57
CA TRP A 159 -4.66 -19.96 18.13
C TRP A 159 -5.80 -19.35 17.34
N ALA A 160 -7.05 -19.58 17.76
CA ALA A 160 -8.22 -18.96 17.14
C ALA A 160 -8.26 -17.45 17.39
N VAL A 161 -8.02 -17.01 18.64
CA VAL A 161 -7.91 -15.58 19.00
C VAL A 161 -6.79 -14.91 18.20
N LEU A 162 -5.59 -15.51 18.16
CA LEU A 162 -4.46 -14.95 17.39
C LEU A 162 -4.77 -14.88 15.89
N THR A 163 -5.42 -15.90 15.33
CA THR A 163 -5.79 -15.90 13.90
C THR A 163 -6.79 -14.78 13.63
N GLY A 164 -7.86 -14.68 14.41
CA GLY A 164 -8.87 -13.62 14.27
C GLY A 164 -8.29 -12.23 14.43
N ALA A 165 -7.45 -12.04 15.46
CA ALA A 165 -6.77 -10.77 15.69
C ALA A 165 -5.81 -10.41 14.55
N ALA A 166 -5.06 -11.38 14.00
CA ALA A 166 -4.20 -11.15 12.85
C ALA A 166 -4.99 -10.75 11.59
N VAL A 167 -6.14 -11.38 11.32
CA VAL A 167 -7.04 -10.94 10.24
C VAL A 167 -7.56 -9.52 10.52
N GLY A 168 -7.88 -9.21 11.78
CA GLY A 168 -8.37 -7.89 12.18
C GLY A 168 -7.33 -6.79 11.96
N LEU A 169 -6.08 -7.03 12.38
CA LEU A 169 -4.95 -6.12 12.16
C LEU A 169 -4.63 -5.98 10.67
N ALA A 170 -4.69 -7.07 9.90
CA ALA A 170 -4.54 -6.99 8.45
C ALA A 170 -5.64 -6.09 7.83
N PHE A 171 -6.89 -6.22 8.29
CA PHE A 171 -8.01 -5.40 7.83
C PHE A 171 -7.88 -3.93 8.24
N LEU A 172 -7.43 -3.66 9.46
CA LEU A 172 -7.08 -2.31 9.94
C LEU A 172 -5.82 -1.72 9.29
N SER A 173 -5.10 -2.50 8.48
CA SER A 173 -4.03 -2.02 7.61
C SER A 173 -4.53 -1.73 6.21
N LYS A 174 -5.33 -2.65 5.64
CA LYS A 174 -5.95 -2.51 4.32
C LYS A 174 -7.19 -3.42 4.25
N TYR A 175 -8.33 -2.85 3.85
CA TYR A 175 -9.59 -3.61 3.73
C TYR A 175 -9.53 -4.80 2.75
N ALA A 176 -8.56 -4.84 1.84
CA ALA A 176 -8.27 -5.99 0.99
C ALA A 176 -8.00 -7.29 1.79
N ALA A 177 -7.64 -7.20 3.08
CA ALA A 177 -7.53 -8.37 3.95
C ALA A 177 -8.84 -9.17 4.07
N ILE A 178 -10.00 -8.60 3.68
CA ILE A 178 -11.28 -9.30 3.59
C ILE A 178 -11.21 -10.55 2.69
N TYR A 179 -10.28 -10.59 1.74
CA TYR A 179 -10.02 -11.77 0.92
C TYR A 179 -9.74 -13.03 1.76
N TYR A 180 -9.18 -12.88 2.96
CA TYR A 180 -9.01 -14.01 3.88
C TYR A 180 -10.37 -14.65 4.23
N LEU A 181 -11.39 -13.84 4.51
CA LEU A 181 -12.74 -14.30 4.85
C LEU A 181 -13.48 -14.91 3.65
N ILE A 182 -12.95 -14.74 2.43
CA ILE A 182 -13.44 -15.43 1.22
C ILE A 182 -12.69 -16.76 1.05
N CYS A 183 -11.37 -16.74 1.12
CA CYS A 183 -10.53 -17.92 0.91
C CYS A 183 -10.71 -18.99 2.00
N ALA A 184 -10.83 -18.59 3.27
CA ALA A 184 -10.95 -19.52 4.40
C ALA A 184 -12.21 -20.43 4.30
N PRO A 185 -13.43 -19.89 4.09
CA PRO A 185 -14.62 -20.72 3.87
C PRO A 185 -14.52 -21.61 2.62
N ILE A 186 -13.95 -21.10 1.52
CA ILE A 186 -13.75 -21.90 0.31
C ILE A 186 -12.82 -23.10 0.61
N ALA A 187 -11.74 -22.88 1.36
CA ALA A 187 -10.82 -23.94 1.76
C ALA A 187 -11.51 -24.98 2.65
N ALA A 188 -12.27 -24.53 3.65
CA ALA A 188 -13.02 -25.40 4.55
C ALA A 188 -14.12 -26.22 3.82
N ALA A 189 -14.71 -25.67 2.76
CA ALA A 189 -15.74 -26.33 1.96
C ALA A 189 -15.16 -27.34 0.95
N LEU A 190 -14.08 -26.98 0.25
CA LEU A 190 -13.52 -27.79 -0.83
C LEU A 190 -12.54 -28.86 -0.34
N ILE A 191 -11.90 -28.65 0.81
CA ILE A 191 -10.90 -29.57 1.37
C ILE A 191 -11.38 -29.99 2.75
N PRO A 192 -12.02 -31.17 2.91
CA PRO A 192 -12.57 -31.61 4.19
C PRO A 192 -11.55 -31.63 5.34
N GLN A 193 -10.28 -31.90 5.04
CA GLN A 193 -9.18 -31.88 6.02
C GLN A 193 -8.74 -30.47 6.43
N ALA A 194 -9.10 -29.44 5.64
CA ALA A 194 -8.80 -28.05 5.90
C ALA A 194 -9.96 -27.32 6.58
N ARG A 195 -10.85 -28.05 7.27
CA ARG A 195 -11.96 -27.49 8.04
C ARG A 195 -11.60 -27.38 9.53
N PRO A 196 -11.36 -26.17 10.07
CA PRO A 196 -11.20 -25.98 11.51
C PRO A 196 -12.48 -26.34 12.25
N ARG A 197 -12.38 -26.54 13.57
CA ARG A 197 -13.58 -26.78 14.40
C ARG A 197 -14.45 -25.54 14.41
N LEU A 198 -15.77 -25.72 14.41
CA LEU A 198 -16.73 -24.60 14.44
C LEU A 198 -16.47 -23.64 15.62
N ARG A 199 -16.17 -24.18 16.81
CA ARG A 199 -15.78 -23.37 17.98
C ARG A 199 -14.61 -22.44 17.68
N ASP A 200 -13.55 -22.94 17.03
CA ASP A 200 -12.36 -22.15 16.72
C ASP A 200 -12.67 -21.09 15.65
N ILE A 201 -13.53 -21.42 14.67
CA ILE A 201 -14.02 -20.46 13.67
C ILE A 201 -14.77 -19.32 14.36
N LEU A 202 -15.69 -19.63 15.28
CA LEU A 202 -16.46 -18.62 16.00
C LEU A 202 -15.58 -17.75 16.90
N ILE A 203 -14.60 -18.33 17.59
CA ILE A 203 -13.63 -17.56 18.40
C ILE A 203 -12.80 -16.63 17.52
N ALA A 204 -12.31 -17.11 16.38
CA ALA A 204 -11.56 -16.28 15.44
C ALA A 204 -12.42 -15.15 14.87
N LEU A 205 -13.69 -15.42 14.55
CA LEU A 205 -14.62 -14.40 14.07
C LEU A 205 -14.90 -13.33 15.13
N VAL A 206 -15.12 -13.72 16.38
CA VAL A 206 -15.31 -12.77 17.49
C VAL A 206 -14.03 -11.93 17.70
N ALA A 207 -12.85 -12.55 17.72
CA ALA A 207 -11.59 -11.81 17.86
C ALA A 207 -11.37 -10.83 16.70
N PHE A 208 -11.68 -11.23 15.46
CA PHE A 208 -11.66 -10.35 14.30
C PHE A 208 -12.58 -9.14 14.49
N LEU A 209 -13.85 -9.37 14.84
CA LEU A 209 -14.84 -8.31 15.04
C LEU A 209 -14.45 -7.35 16.16
N VAL A 210 -13.92 -7.86 17.27
CA VAL A 210 -13.43 -7.04 18.39
C VAL A 210 -12.30 -6.12 17.91
N VAL A 211 -11.31 -6.66 17.19
CA VAL A 211 -10.18 -5.86 16.70
C VAL A 211 -10.63 -4.76 15.73
N ILE A 212 -11.54 -5.05 14.79
CA ILE A 212 -11.97 -4.05 13.81
C ILE A 212 -13.03 -3.08 14.34
N SER A 213 -13.64 -3.37 15.50
CA SER A 213 -14.76 -2.59 16.03
C SER A 213 -14.49 -1.08 16.18
N PRO A 214 -13.30 -0.59 16.60
CA PRO A 214 -13.07 0.85 16.70
C PRO A 214 -13.14 1.56 15.34
N ASN A 215 -12.66 0.92 14.28
CA ASN A 215 -12.74 1.45 12.92
C ASN A 215 -14.17 1.44 12.37
N ILE A 216 -14.95 0.39 12.69
CA ILE A 216 -16.37 0.35 12.33
C ILE A 216 -17.12 1.51 13.01
N ILE A 217 -16.95 1.65 14.32
CA ILE A 217 -17.61 2.72 15.10
C ILE A 217 -17.21 4.10 14.56
N TRP A 218 -15.91 4.31 14.28
CA TRP A 218 -15.43 5.55 13.71
C TRP A 218 -16.08 5.85 12.35
N ASN A 219 -16.21 4.86 11.46
CA ASN A 219 -16.87 5.04 10.16
C ASN A 219 -18.33 5.43 10.32
N VAL A 220 -19.08 4.77 11.22
CA VAL A 220 -20.48 5.10 11.49
C VAL A 220 -20.62 6.55 11.97
N LEU A 221 -19.74 6.99 12.88
CA LEU A 221 -19.75 8.36 13.41
C LEU A 221 -19.28 9.42 12.40
N ASN A 222 -18.56 9.03 11.36
CA ASN A 222 -18.03 9.93 10.32
C ASN A 222 -18.72 9.71 8.95
N GLY A 223 -19.98 9.25 8.95
CA GLY A 223 -20.82 9.17 7.76
C GLY A 223 -20.32 8.20 6.68
N PHE A 224 -19.62 7.13 7.06
CA PHE A 224 -19.06 6.10 6.15
C PHE A 224 -18.10 6.61 5.06
N THR A 225 -17.57 7.82 5.20
CA THR A 225 -16.68 8.46 4.21
C THR A 225 -15.55 7.55 3.68
N THR A 226 -14.91 6.75 4.55
CA THR A 226 -13.87 5.79 4.12
C THR A 226 -14.41 4.64 3.29
N VAL A 227 -15.56 4.07 3.68
CA VAL A 227 -16.16 2.93 3.00
C VAL A 227 -16.68 3.36 1.64
N GLU A 228 -17.38 4.49 1.57
CA GLU A 228 -17.86 5.08 0.32
C GLU A 228 -16.71 5.35 -0.64
N HIS A 229 -15.62 5.98 -0.19
CA HIS A 229 -14.45 6.19 -1.05
C HIS A 229 -13.77 4.88 -1.49
N THR A 230 -13.77 3.86 -0.65
CA THR A 230 -13.22 2.54 -1.04
C THR A 230 -14.07 1.89 -2.12
N LEU A 231 -15.39 2.00 -2.01
CA LEU A 231 -16.34 1.49 -3.01
C LEU A 231 -16.25 2.27 -4.33
N ASP A 232 -16.09 3.59 -4.26
CA ASP A 232 -15.91 4.43 -5.46
C ASP A 232 -14.58 4.20 -6.15
N ASN A 233 -13.49 4.00 -5.40
CA ASN A 233 -12.21 3.59 -5.99
C ASN A 233 -12.34 2.31 -6.81
N ALA A 234 -13.26 1.42 -6.43
CA ALA A 234 -13.56 0.20 -7.16
C ALA A 234 -14.60 0.43 -8.28
N ASP A 235 -15.07 1.65 -8.51
CA ASP A 235 -16.20 2.00 -9.37
C ASP A 235 -17.44 1.14 -9.10
N TRP A 236 -17.67 0.72 -7.84
CA TRP A 236 -18.81 -0.14 -7.48
C TRP A 236 -20.11 0.64 -7.29
N VAL A 237 -20.03 1.96 -7.11
CA VAL A 237 -21.19 2.88 -7.08
C VAL A 237 -21.26 3.60 -8.44
N ARG A 238 -21.92 2.98 -9.43
CA ARG A 238 -22.17 3.61 -10.75
C ARG A 238 -23.59 4.14 -10.83
N ASP A 239 -23.75 5.26 -11.54
CA ASP A 239 -25.03 5.59 -12.17
C ASP A 239 -25.36 4.47 -13.19
N PRO A 240 -26.51 3.78 -13.09
CA PRO A 240 -26.88 2.65 -13.95
C PRO A 240 -26.83 2.94 -15.46
N SER A 241 -26.79 4.22 -15.84
CA SER A 241 -26.70 4.71 -17.22
C SER A 241 -25.30 4.58 -17.85
N GLN A 242 -24.21 4.49 -17.06
CA GLN A 242 -22.83 4.36 -17.55
C GLN A 242 -22.30 2.92 -17.45
N LYS A 243 -22.97 1.97 -18.10
CA LYS A 243 -22.47 0.59 -18.19
C LYS A 243 -21.22 0.53 -19.07
N ALA A 244 -20.04 0.54 -18.47
CA ALA A 244 -18.82 0.15 -19.16
C ALA A 244 -18.95 -1.31 -19.62
N GLY A 245 -18.79 -1.56 -20.92
CA GLY A 245 -18.71 -2.91 -21.47
C GLY A 245 -17.50 -3.67 -20.92
N LEU A 246 -17.52 -5.00 -21.02
CA LEU A 246 -16.39 -5.85 -20.65
C LEU A 246 -15.14 -5.47 -21.46
N SER A 247 -14.03 -5.14 -20.79
CA SER A 247 -12.79 -4.74 -21.46
C SER A 247 -11.70 -5.81 -21.32
N LEU A 248 -11.58 -6.65 -22.34
CA LEU A 248 -10.50 -7.64 -22.42
C LEU A 248 -9.11 -6.98 -22.46
N ALA A 249 -9.02 -5.76 -23.00
CA ALA A 249 -7.78 -4.97 -22.98
C ALA A 249 -7.34 -4.66 -21.55
N LYS A 250 -8.22 -4.10 -20.72
CA LYS A 250 -7.91 -3.81 -19.30
C LYS A 250 -7.57 -5.07 -18.50
N LEU A 251 -8.27 -6.18 -18.74
CA LEU A 251 -7.94 -7.47 -18.15
C LEU A 251 -6.53 -7.95 -18.57
N SER A 252 -6.20 -7.84 -19.87
CA SER A 252 -4.89 -8.25 -20.38
C SER A 252 -3.75 -7.40 -19.83
N GLU A 253 -3.95 -6.08 -19.73
CA GLU A 253 -3.01 -5.15 -19.12
C GLU A 253 -2.76 -5.52 -17.65
N PHE A 254 -3.83 -5.79 -16.89
CA PHE A 254 -3.72 -6.25 -15.52
C PHE A 254 -2.93 -7.56 -15.41
N LEU A 255 -3.24 -8.57 -16.23
CA LEU A 255 -2.54 -9.87 -16.21
C LEU A 255 -1.06 -9.73 -16.60
N ILE A 256 -0.74 -8.88 -17.58
CA ILE A 256 0.65 -8.58 -17.96
C ILE A 256 1.38 -7.90 -16.79
N SER A 257 0.74 -6.95 -16.12
CA SER A 257 1.33 -6.26 -14.97
C SER A 257 1.69 -7.22 -13.82
N GLN A 258 1.00 -8.36 -13.69
CA GLN A 258 1.31 -9.35 -12.67
C GLN A 258 2.67 -10.04 -12.86
N PHE A 259 3.20 -10.10 -14.09
CA PHE A 259 4.59 -10.53 -14.33
C PHE A 259 5.59 -9.55 -13.72
N ALA A 260 5.27 -8.25 -13.69
CA ALA A 260 6.09 -7.24 -13.03
C ALA A 260 5.90 -7.25 -11.50
N VAL A 261 4.71 -7.56 -10.98
CA VAL A 261 4.43 -7.59 -9.54
C VAL A 261 5.06 -8.82 -8.87
N PHE A 262 4.72 -10.03 -9.35
CA PHE A 262 5.15 -11.29 -8.75
C PHE A 262 6.49 -11.80 -9.30
N GLY A 263 7.01 -11.16 -10.36
CA GLY A 263 8.21 -11.58 -11.05
C GLY A 263 7.88 -12.56 -12.19
N PRO A 264 8.53 -12.42 -13.35
CA PRO A 264 8.04 -13.05 -14.58
C PRO A 264 8.10 -14.58 -14.53
N VAL A 265 9.17 -15.12 -13.93
CA VAL A 265 9.35 -16.57 -13.78
C VAL A 265 8.35 -17.15 -12.77
N LEU A 266 8.10 -16.47 -11.65
CA LEU A 266 7.18 -16.95 -10.61
C LEU A 266 5.73 -16.87 -11.05
N PHE A 267 5.33 -15.81 -11.76
CA PHE A 267 3.96 -15.69 -12.27
C PHE A 267 3.69 -16.70 -13.39
N GLY A 268 4.64 -16.90 -14.32
CA GLY A 268 4.56 -17.98 -15.31
C GLY A 268 4.46 -19.36 -14.65
N ALA A 269 5.26 -19.60 -13.60
CA ALA A 269 5.17 -20.82 -12.81
C ALA A 269 3.82 -20.95 -12.09
N LEU A 270 3.28 -19.87 -11.52
CA LEU A 270 1.96 -19.87 -10.88
C LEU A 270 0.86 -20.28 -11.87
N ILE A 271 0.85 -19.70 -13.07
CA ILE A 271 -0.10 -20.07 -14.14
C ILE A 271 0.04 -21.56 -14.47
N TRP A 272 1.26 -22.00 -14.79
CA TRP A 272 1.53 -23.40 -15.15
C TRP A 272 1.10 -24.40 -14.06
N GLN A 273 1.42 -24.07 -12.81
CA GLN A 273 1.09 -24.91 -11.68
C GLN A 273 -0.43 -24.91 -11.41
N SER A 274 -1.11 -23.78 -11.58
CA SER A 274 -2.56 -23.67 -11.39
C SER A 274 -3.35 -24.47 -12.43
N LEU A 275 -2.88 -24.50 -13.68
CA LEU A 275 -3.45 -25.35 -14.74
C LEU A 275 -3.36 -26.85 -14.43
N ARG A 276 -2.51 -27.24 -13.48
CA ARG A 276 -2.30 -28.63 -13.03
C ARG A 276 -2.83 -28.88 -11.62
N ALA A 277 -3.66 -27.98 -11.06
CA ALA A 277 -4.11 -28.01 -9.66
C ALA A 277 -4.82 -29.29 -9.23
N ARG A 278 -5.57 -29.95 -10.13
CA ARG A 278 -6.31 -31.18 -9.81
C ARG A 278 -5.41 -32.39 -9.49
N LYS A 279 -4.12 -32.35 -9.84
CA LYS A 279 -3.16 -33.44 -9.61
C LYS A 279 -2.24 -33.18 -8.41
N GLN A 280 -2.58 -32.23 -7.55
CA GLN A 280 -1.71 -31.73 -6.48
C GLN A 280 -2.14 -32.22 -5.10
N SER A 281 -1.21 -32.16 -4.13
CA SER A 281 -1.50 -32.50 -2.74
C SER A 281 -2.45 -31.50 -2.09
N ASP A 282 -3.19 -31.95 -1.06
CA ASP A 282 -4.14 -31.14 -0.28
C ASP A 282 -3.51 -29.81 0.21
N ALA A 283 -2.27 -29.85 0.69
CA ALA A 283 -1.56 -28.66 1.19
C ALA A 283 -1.33 -27.62 0.08
N ARG A 284 -1.06 -28.06 -1.15
CA ARG A 284 -0.85 -27.17 -2.29
C ARG A 284 -2.17 -26.62 -2.82
N GLN A 285 -3.21 -27.45 -2.87
CA GLN A 285 -4.56 -26.99 -3.19
C GLN A 285 -5.06 -25.95 -2.19
N PHE A 286 -4.80 -26.15 -0.90
CA PHE A 286 -5.12 -25.18 0.14
C PHE A 286 -4.46 -23.82 -0.12
N LEU A 287 -3.16 -23.78 -0.42
CA LEU A 287 -2.46 -22.53 -0.70
C LEU A 287 -2.92 -21.89 -2.02
N LEU A 288 -3.30 -22.68 -3.03
CA LEU A 288 -3.94 -22.17 -4.24
C LEU A 288 -5.30 -21.53 -3.96
N ILE A 289 -6.08 -22.05 -3.00
CA ILE A 289 -7.35 -21.41 -2.58
C ILE A 289 -7.09 -20.06 -1.89
N PHE A 290 -5.93 -19.87 -1.24
CA PHE A 290 -5.50 -18.57 -0.72
C PHE A 290 -4.81 -17.66 -1.77
N THR A 291 -4.77 -18.09 -3.04
CA THR A 291 -4.13 -17.35 -4.14
C THR A 291 -5.12 -17.02 -5.26
N LEU A 292 -5.79 -18.03 -5.82
CA LEU A 292 -6.56 -17.93 -7.05
C LEU A 292 -7.87 -17.15 -6.93
N PRO A 293 -8.69 -17.28 -5.85
CA PRO A 293 -9.88 -16.46 -5.68
C PRO A 293 -9.57 -14.96 -5.65
N ILE A 294 -8.45 -14.57 -5.02
CA ILE A 294 -8.00 -13.18 -4.97
C ILE A 294 -7.69 -12.68 -6.38
N LEU A 295 -6.90 -13.44 -7.14
CA LEU A 295 -6.61 -13.10 -8.54
C LEU A 295 -7.88 -13.05 -9.39
N ALA A 296 -8.82 -13.98 -9.19
CA ALA A 296 -10.07 -14.01 -9.93
C ALA A 296 -10.93 -12.78 -9.65
N VAL A 297 -11.08 -12.38 -8.38
CA VAL A 297 -11.83 -11.17 -8.00
C VAL A 297 -11.21 -9.92 -8.64
N VAL A 298 -9.88 -9.77 -8.56
CA VAL A 298 -9.21 -8.60 -9.14
C VAL A 298 -9.20 -8.65 -10.69
N CYS A 299 -9.16 -9.82 -11.31
CA CYS A 299 -9.35 -9.97 -12.75
C CYS A 299 -10.76 -9.55 -13.19
N VAL A 300 -11.80 -9.93 -12.44
CA VAL A 300 -13.17 -9.48 -12.71
C VAL A 300 -13.27 -7.96 -12.60
N GLN A 301 -12.66 -7.38 -11.56
CA GLN A 301 -12.57 -5.93 -11.40
C GLN A 301 -11.83 -5.26 -12.58
N ALA A 302 -10.70 -5.83 -13.00
CA ALA A 302 -9.94 -5.33 -14.15
C ALA A 302 -10.76 -5.37 -15.45
N LEU A 303 -11.57 -6.42 -15.63
CA LEU A 303 -12.46 -6.57 -16.79
C LEU A 303 -13.58 -5.52 -16.81
N LEU A 304 -14.10 -5.13 -15.64
CA LEU A 304 -15.24 -4.21 -15.50
C LEU A 304 -14.85 -2.73 -15.51
N SER A 305 -13.73 -2.39 -14.86
CA SER A 305 -13.34 -1.00 -14.61
C SER A 305 -11.83 -0.76 -14.81
N GLY A 306 -11.02 -1.81 -14.79
CA GLY A 306 -9.57 -1.70 -14.65
C GLY A 306 -9.18 -1.92 -13.18
N ALA A 307 -7.90 -2.24 -12.95
CA ALA A 307 -7.38 -2.47 -11.61
C ALA A 307 -5.90 -2.11 -11.56
N TYR A 308 -5.45 -1.51 -10.47
CA TYR A 308 -4.03 -1.29 -10.25
C TYR A 308 -3.31 -2.63 -9.99
N ALA A 309 -2.06 -2.72 -10.46
CA ALA A 309 -1.29 -3.96 -10.41
C ALA A 309 -1.16 -4.53 -8.98
N ASN A 310 -1.04 -3.67 -7.95
CA ASN A 310 -0.88 -4.08 -6.56
C ASN A 310 -2.18 -4.60 -5.90
N TRP A 311 -3.35 -4.50 -6.55
CA TRP A 311 -4.61 -4.94 -5.95
C TRP A 311 -4.67 -6.45 -5.70
N ALA A 312 -3.90 -7.23 -6.46
CA ALA A 312 -3.76 -8.66 -6.27
C ALA A 312 -2.60 -9.07 -5.35
N ALA A 313 -1.84 -8.13 -4.78
CA ALA A 313 -0.59 -8.44 -4.10
C ALA A 313 -0.76 -9.40 -2.90
N ALA A 314 -1.92 -9.36 -2.22
CA ALA A 314 -2.27 -10.29 -1.15
C ALA A 314 -2.26 -11.77 -1.60
N ALA A 315 -2.61 -12.06 -2.87
CA ALA A 315 -2.59 -13.42 -3.43
C ALA A 315 -1.18 -14.03 -3.39
N TYR A 316 -0.17 -13.19 -3.54
CA TYR A 316 1.21 -13.62 -3.69
C TYR A 316 1.86 -14.06 -2.37
N LEU A 317 1.25 -13.80 -1.21
CA LEU A 317 1.70 -14.37 0.05
C LEU A 317 1.61 -15.91 0.02
N ALA A 318 0.42 -16.45 -0.23
CA ALA A 318 0.23 -17.89 -0.42
C ALA A 318 0.82 -18.37 -1.75
N GLY A 319 0.79 -17.53 -2.80
CA GLY A 319 1.37 -17.83 -4.10
C GLY A 319 2.86 -18.16 -4.02
N THR A 320 3.66 -17.39 -3.28
CA THR A 320 5.10 -17.67 -3.11
C THR A 320 5.32 -19.03 -2.43
N VAL A 321 4.58 -19.30 -1.36
CA VAL A 321 4.65 -20.58 -0.62
C VAL A 321 4.23 -21.75 -1.51
N THR A 322 3.26 -21.53 -2.41
CA THR A 322 2.77 -22.54 -3.36
C THR A 322 3.79 -22.85 -4.45
N VAL A 323 4.40 -21.83 -5.04
CA VAL A 323 5.13 -21.96 -6.32
C VAL A 323 6.54 -22.47 -6.12
N ILE A 324 7.29 -21.85 -5.19
CA ILE A 324 8.74 -22.04 -5.05
C ILE A 324 9.14 -23.48 -4.73
N PRO A 325 8.48 -24.21 -3.80
CA PRO A 325 8.89 -25.58 -3.45
C PRO A 325 8.85 -26.57 -4.61
N TRP A 326 8.10 -26.24 -5.68
CA TRP A 326 7.87 -27.11 -6.84
C TRP A 326 8.62 -26.66 -8.09
N MET A 327 9.49 -25.66 -7.97
CA MET A 327 10.31 -25.19 -9.09
C MET A 327 11.52 -26.09 -9.29
N THR A 328 11.87 -26.34 -10.56
CA THR A 328 13.14 -26.99 -10.90
C THR A 328 14.31 -26.03 -10.62
N PRO A 329 15.52 -26.55 -10.34
CA PRO A 329 16.68 -25.70 -10.04
C PRO A 329 16.94 -24.61 -11.08
N ARG A 330 16.82 -24.93 -12.38
CA ARG A 330 17.02 -23.96 -13.47
C ARG A 330 16.09 -22.74 -13.39
N TRP A 331 14.81 -22.97 -13.14
CA TRP A 331 13.81 -21.90 -13.07
C TRP A 331 13.91 -21.14 -11.75
N LEU A 332 14.27 -21.83 -10.68
CA LEU A 332 14.51 -21.19 -9.39
C LEU A 332 15.68 -20.21 -9.48
N VAL A 333 16.81 -20.62 -10.08
CA VAL A 333 17.96 -19.75 -10.34
C VAL A 333 17.56 -18.58 -11.23
N ALA A 334 16.88 -18.85 -12.36
CA ALA A 334 16.40 -17.78 -13.25
C ALA A 334 15.52 -16.76 -12.50
N SER A 335 14.62 -17.23 -11.65
CA SER A 335 13.78 -16.36 -10.81
C SER A 335 14.61 -15.51 -9.86
N PHE A 336 15.58 -16.10 -9.15
CA PHE A 336 16.42 -15.37 -8.21
C PHE A 336 17.34 -14.37 -8.92
N VAL A 337 17.83 -14.69 -10.12
CA VAL A 337 18.64 -13.75 -10.92
C VAL A 337 17.79 -12.56 -11.33
N VAL A 338 16.62 -12.79 -11.94
CA VAL A 338 15.75 -11.70 -12.42
C VAL A 338 15.21 -10.85 -11.27
N ASN A 339 14.60 -11.49 -10.27
CA ASN A 339 14.01 -10.78 -9.13
C ASN A 339 15.08 -10.18 -8.23
N GLY A 340 16.20 -10.88 -8.03
CA GLY A 340 17.34 -10.39 -7.26
C GLY A 340 17.98 -9.17 -7.90
N ALA A 341 18.15 -9.15 -9.22
CA ALA A 341 18.66 -7.98 -9.94
C ALA A 341 17.75 -6.75 -9.72
N LEU A 342 16.42 -6.92 -9.85
CA LEU A 342 15.47 -5.84 -9.55
C LEU A 342 15.50 -5.42 -8.07
N SER A 343 15.61 -6.39 -7.16
CA SER A 343 15.68 -6.15 -5.72
C SER A 343 16.94 -5.38 -5.29
N LEU A 344 18.03 -5.49 -6.05
CA LEU A 344 19.25 -4.72 -5.84
C LEU A 344 19.18 -3.37 -6.56
N ALA A 345 18.69 -3.34 -7.80
CA ALA A 345 18.66 -2.14 -8.63
C ALA A 345 17.72 -1.06 -8.10
N LEU A 346 16.52 -1.42 -7.61
CA LEU A 346 15.51 -0.42 -7.21
C LEU A 346 15.95 0.50 -6.06
N PRO A 347 16.52 0.00 -4.94
CA PRO A 347 17.10 0.87 -3.93
C PRO A 347 18.24 1.76 -4.45
N ILE A 348 19.10 1.23 -5.33
CA ILE A 348 20.19 1.99 -5.95
C ILE A 348 19.64 3.13 -6.81
N ILE A 349 18.60 2.86 -7.62
CA ILE A 349 17.90 3.87 -8.41
C ILE A 349 17.38 4.99 -7.51
N GLY A 350 16.81 4.66 -6.35
CA GLY A 350 16.33 5.65 -5.38
C GLY A 350 17.44 6.57 -4.84
N VAL A 351 18.67 6.07 -4.70
CA VAL A 351 19.84 6.88 -4.29
C VAL A 351 20.27 7.86 -5.38
N PHE A 352 20.15 7.48 -6.64
CA PHE A 352 20.58 8.29 -7.78
C PHE A 352 19.44 9.06 -8.45
N ALA A 353 18.24 9.14 -7.84
CA ALA A 353 17.02 9.62 -8.48
C ALA A 353 17.06 11.08 -9.00
N GLU A 354 17.91 11.91 -8.42
CA GLU A 354 18.08 13.34 -8.78
C GLU A 354 19.25 13.58 -9.75
N THR A 355 19.92 12.53 -10.24
CA THR A 355 21.01 12.71 -11.20
C THR A 355 20.47 13.11 -12.58
N PRO A 356 21.20 13.91 -13.39
CA PRO A 356 20.75 14.30 -14.73
C PRO A 356 20.36 13.12 -15.63
N ALA A 357 21.00 11.96 -15.44
CA ALA A 357 20.71 10.73 -16.17
C ALA A 357 19.34 10.10 -15.84
N THR A 358 18.74 10.44 -14.70
CA THR A 358 17.53 9.78 -14.16
C THR A 358 16.38 10.74 -13.86
N GLN A 359 16.68 12.04 -13.74
CA GLN A 359 15.75 13.12 -13.43
C GLN A 359 14.60 13.25 -14.44
N ASP A 360 14.87 12.96 -15.72
CA ASP A 360 13.87 12.95 -16.80
C ASP A 360 13.22 11.59 -17.04
N SER A 361 13.58 10.56 -16.27
CA SER A 361 12.97 9.24 -16.44
C SER A 361 11.49 9.29 -16.07
N ALA A 362 10.63 8.79 -16.96
CA ALA A 362 9.19 8.74 -16.73
C ALA A 362 8.82 7.95 -15.45
N ALA A 363 9.66 7.01 -15.03
CA ALA A 363 9.46 6.22 -13.83
C ALA A 363 9.65 7.04 -12.55
N LEU A 364 10.71 7.87 -12.49
CA LEU A 364 11.10 8.62 -11.30
C LEU A 364 10.57 10.04 -11.25
N LYS A 365 10.19 10.63 -12.39
CA LYS A 365 9.68 12.01 -12.48
C LYS A 365 8.60 12.31 -11.45
N ARG A 366 7.79 11.32 -11.05
CA ARG A 366 6.71 11.47 -10.06
C ARG A 366 7.16 11.52 -8.59
N TYR A 367 8.43 11.26 -8.31
CA TYR A 367 9.05 11.14 -6.99
C TYR A 367 10.21 12.13 -6.77
N THR A 368 10.38 13.09 -7.68
CA THR A 368 11.41 14.14 -7.57
C THR A 368 10.80 15.51 -7.90
N GLY A 369 11.41 16.58 -7.38
CA GLY A 369 11.03 17.98 -7.64
C GLY A 369 9.63 18.33 -7.16
N ARG A 370 9.11 17.63 -6.14
CA ARG A 370 7.83 17.97 -5.49
C ARG A 370 8.02 19.09 -4.48
N ASP A 371 9.04 18.94 -3.65
CA ASP A 371 9.44 19.90 -2.63
C ASP A 371 9.81 21.26 -3.25
N GLU A 372 10.45 21.29 -4.42
CA GLU A 372 10.81 22.52 -5.15
C GLU A 372 9.59 23.42 -5.39
N MET A 373 8.45 22.84 -5.77
CA MET A 373 7.20 23.58 -5.95
C MET A 373 6.68 24.14 -4.62
N SER A 374 6.64 23.30 -3.58
CA SER A 374 6.15 23.68 -2.26
C SER A 374 7.01 24.76 -1.61
N LEU A 375 8.34 24.63 -1.69
CA LEU A 375 9.29 25.61 -1.15
C LEU A 375 9.13 26.99 -1.82
N GLN A 376 8.96 27.04 -3.14
CA GLN A 376 8.70 28.31 -3.85
C GLN A 376 7.35 28.93 -3.48
N ILE A 377 6.33 28.11 -3.23
CA ILE A 377 5.02 28.57 -2.73
C ILE A 377 5.19 29.16 -1.32
N ILE A 378 5.83 28.43 -0.42
CA ILE A 378 6.08 28.84 0.98
C ILE A 378 6.90 30.15 1.02
N GLU A 379 7.98 30.23 0.25
CA GLU A 379 8.80 31.45 0.15
C GLU A 379 7.95 32.65 -0.33
N THR A 380 7.06 32.42 -1.30
CA THR A 380 6.17 33.46 -1.79
C THR A 380 5.15 33.90 -0.73
N ALA A 381 4.60 32.97 0.04
CA ALA A 381 3.68 33.28 1.14
C ALA A 381 4.37 34.15 2.19
N LEU A 382 5.56 33.74 2.64
CA LEU A 382 6.37 34.49 3.61
C LEU A 382 6.76 35.88 3.08
N ARG A 383 7.18 35.99 1.82
CA ARG A 383 7.55 37.28 1.19
C ARG A 383 6.36 38.23 1.06
N THR A 384 5.16 37.71 0.85
CA THR A 384 3.94 38.50 0.72
C THR A 384 3.28 38.82 2.07
N GLY A 385 3.78 38.25 3.16
CA GLY A 385 3.21 38.42 4.50
C GLY A 385 1.87 37.71 4.68
N THR A 386 1.59 36.66 3.91
CA THR A 386 0.38 35.84 4.08
C THR A 386 0.65 34.65 4.99
N THR A 387 -0.33 34.34 5.84
CA THR A 387 -0.30 33.18 6.75
C THR A 387 -0.98 31.95 6.17
N ASP A 388 -1.93 32.16 5.25
CA ASP A 388 -2.82 31.11 4.74
C ASP A 388 -2.61 30.88 3.25
N VAL A 389 -2.36 29.63 2.89
CA VAL A 389 -2.07 29.18 1.51
C VAL A 389 -3.16 28.23 1.05
N VAL A 390 -3.73 28.49 -0.12
CA VAL A 390 -4.91 27.78 -0.63
C VAL A 390 -4.59 27.11 -1.97
N ALA A 391 -4.86 25.80 -2.07
CA ALA A 391 -4.70 25.03 -3.29
C ALA A 391 -5.92 24.14 -3.56
N GLN A 392 -6.19 23.88 -4.84
CA GLN A 392 -7.18 22.87 -5.24
C GLN A 392 -6.57 21.48 -5.41
N ASN A 393 -5.31 21.43 -5.83
CA ASN A 393 -4.68 20.21 -6.30
C ASN A 393 -4.18 19.35 -5.12
N ARG A 394 -4.73 18.14 -4.99
CA ARG A 394 -4.33 17.15 -3.95
C ARG A 394 -2.81 16.92 -3.92
N ASP A 395 -2.16 16.83 -5.08
CA ASP A 395 -0.72 16.52 -5.13
C ASP A 395 0.12 17.66 -4.54
N ILE A 396 -0.28 18.90 -4.75
CA ILE A 396 0.37 20.09 -4.18
C ILE A 396 0.06 20.17 -2.69
N LEU A 397 -1.20 20.00 -2.29
CA LEU A 397 -1.59 20.02 -0.88
C LEU A 397 -0.84 18.97 -0.07
N ALA A 398 -0.73 17.74 -0.58
CA ALA A 398 -0.03 16.68 0.13
C ALA A 398 1.43 17.02 0.44
N ASP A 399 2.13 17.60 -0.54
CA ASP A 399 3.51 18.02 -0.32
C ASP A 399 3.60 19.27 0.57
N LEU A 400 2.71 20.26 0.39
CA LEU A 400 2.67 21.47 1.24
C LEU A 400 2.50 21.16 2.72
N PHE A 401 1.56 20.27 3.07
CA PHE A 401 1.33 19.87 4.46
C PHE A 401 2.56 19.21 5.09
N TYR A 402 3.34 18.49 4.29
CA TYR A 402 4.57 17.85 4.76
C TYR A 402 5.74 18.85 4.75
N THR A 403 6.13 19.37 3.59
CA THR A 403 7.27 20.29 3.39
C THR A 403 7.13 21.57 4.21
N GLY A 404 5.91 22.10 4.36
CA GLY A 404 5.62 23.33 5.08
C GLY A 404 5.27 23.18 6.56
N ARG A 405 5.34 21.97 7.13
CA ARG A 405 4.92 21.68 8.52
C ARG A 405 5.53 22.60 9.59
N ASP A 406 6.77 23.04 9.39
CA ASP A 406 7.50 23.92 10.33
C ASP A 406 7.57 25.39 9.84
N SER A 407 6.83 25.73 8.78
CA SER A 407 6.88 27.08 8.17
C SER A 407 6.11 28.14 8.95
N GLY A 408 5.22 27.73 9.86
CA GLY A 408 4.28 28.63 10.53
C GLY A 408 3.09 29.07 9.67
N LEU A 409 2.99 28.56 8.42
CA LEU A 409 1.86 28.78 7.53
C LEU A 409 0.76 27.74 7.76
N SER A 410 -0.47 28.12 7.41
CA SER A 410 -1.61 27.21 7.34
C SER A 410 -1.93 26.88 5.88
N PHE A 411 -2.22 25.61 5.61
CA PHE A 411 -2.55 25.12 4.27
C PHE A 411 -4.00 24.68 4.20
N TYR A 412 -4.71 25.12 3.16
CA TYR A 412 -6.12 24.81 2.97
C TYR A 412 -6.42 24.33 1.57
N ALA A 413 -7.37 23.40 1.49
CA ALA A 413 -8.05 23.07 0.26
C ALA A 413 -9.10 24.14 -0.07
N LEU A 414 -9.39 24.34 -1.35
CA LEU A 414 -10.57 25.11 -1.75
C LEU A 414 -11.85 24.51 -1.14
N PRO A 415 -12.78 25.33 -0.62
CA PRO A 415 -14.09 24.86 -0.20
C PRO A 415 -14.81 24.18 -1.36
N THR A 416 -15.40 23.01 -1.10
CA THR A 416 -16.19 22.27 -2.09
C THR A 416 -17.60 22.06 -1.58
N THR A 417 -18.60 22.34 -2.42
CA THR A 417 -19.99 22.00 -2.11
C THR A 417 -20.25 20.52 -2.40
N GLY A 418 -20.97 19.85 -1.50
CA GLY A 418 -21.24 18.42 -1.61
C GLY A 418 -20.07 17.54 -1.13
N ARG A 419 -19.79 16.46 -1.85
CA ARG A 419 -18.82 15.46 -1.40
C ARG A 419 -17.39 15.91 -1.67
N ALA A 420 -16.57 15.95 -0.62
CA ALA A 420 -15.15 16.25 -0.73
C ALA A 420 -14.43 15.24 -1.64
N ALA A 421 -13.63 15.74 -2.58
CA ALA A 421 -12.92 14.93 -3.58
C ALA A 421 -11.63 14.27 -3.06
N HIS A 422 -11.10 14.73 -1.92
CA HIS A 422 -9.92 14.18 -1.27
C HIS A 422 -9.87 14.56 0.22
N HIS A 423 -8.95 13.95 0.96
CA HIS A 423 -8.78 14.16 2.40
C HIS A 423 -8.64 15.64 2.79
N TYR A 424 -7.79 16.39 2.07
CA TYR A 424 -7.57 17.82 2.38
C TYR A 424 -8.84 18.66 2.24
N ALA A 425 -9.69 18.42 1.22
CA ALA A 425 -10.97 19.10 1.08
C ALA A 425 -11.97 18.71 2.18
N LEU A 426 -11.87 17.48 2.71
CA LEU A 426 -12.73 17.03 3.80
C LEU A 426 -12.33 17.63 5.16
N LYS A 427 -11.02 17.69 5.45
CA LYS A 427 -10.51 17.99 6.79
C LYS A 427 -9.93 19.39 6.94
N TYR A 428 -9.46 19.98 5.84
CA TYR A 428 -8.79 21.27 5.82
C TYR A 428 -9.36 22.19 4.73
N PRO A 429 -10.69 22.35 4.59
CA PRO A 429 -11.24 23.39 3.72
C PRO A 429 -10.89 24.78 4.30
N LEU A 430 -10.72 25.77 3.42
CA LEU A 430 -10.57 27.16 3.86
C LEU A 430 -11.82 27.58 4.67
N PRO A 431 -11.67 28.11 5.91
CA PRO A 431 -12.80 28.59 6.70
C PRO A 431 -13.52 29.78 6.04
N ASP A 432 -14.85 29.84 6.14
CA ASP A 432 -15.67 30.91 5.56
C ASP A 432 -15.32 32.30 6.13
N GLU A 433 -14.89 32.37 7.39
CA GLU A 433 -14.56 33.62 8.10
C GLU A 433 -13.06 33.98 8.02
N THR A 434 -12.34 33.51 6.99
CA THR A 434 -10.91 33.82 6.84
C THR A 434 -10.71 35.31 6.54
N ALA A 435 -10.22 36.06 7.53
CA ALA A 435 -9.93 37.48 7.40
C ALA A 435 -8.59 37.73 6.70
N GLY A 436 -8.54 38.73 5.82
CA GLY A 436 -7.33 39.16 5.15
C GLY A 436 -7.02 38.41 3.85
N PRO A 437 -5.87 38.72 3.21
CA PRO A 437 -5.50 38.08 1.95
C PRO A 437 -4.91 36.68 2.17
N VAL A 438 -5.26 35.76 1.27
CA VAL A 438 -4.69 34.41 1.20
C VAL A 438 -3.89 34.23 -0.08
N LEU A 439 -2.90 33.35 -0.06
CA LEU A 439 -2.12 33.00 -1.24
C LEU A 439 -2.76 31.81 -1.98
N TYR A 440 -3.39 32.08 -3.11
CA TYR A 440 -4.05 31.07 -3.93
C TYR A 440 -3.16 30.54 -5.06
N ILE A 441 -3.07 29.22 -5.16
CA ILE A 441 -2.30 28.51 -6.21
C ILE A 441 -3.26 28.09 -7.31
N ALA A 442 -3.23 28.80 -8.44
CA ALA A 442 -4.12 28.51 -9.55
C ALA A 442 -3.66 27.31 -10.38
N ASP A 443 -4.60 26.41 -10.68
CA ASP A 443 -4.36 25.29 -11.60
C ASP A 443 -4.35 25.72 -13.08
N SER A 444 -5.01 26.83 -13.39
CA SER A 444 -5.10 27.40 -14.74
C SER A 444 -4.30 28.70 -14.84
N ARG A 445 -4.10 29.20 -16.07
CA ARG A 445 -3.49 30.52 -16.29
C ARG A 445 -4.44 31.68 -15.92
N ARG A 446 -5.69 31.41 -15.56
CA ARG A 446 -6.70 32.42 -15.24
C ARG A 446 -6.73 32.69 -13.73
N PRO A 447 -6.96 33.95 -13.32
CA PRO A 447 -7.21 34.30 -11.93
C PRO A 447 -8.52 33.65 -11.43
N PRO A 448 -8.73 33.58 -10.10
CA PRO A 448 -9.96 33.04 -9.54
C PRO A 448 -11.17 33.92 -9.86
N VAL A 449 -12.35 33.29 -9.90
CA VAL A 449 -13.61 33.92 -10.34
C VAL A 449 -14.00 35.14 -9.49
N CYS A 450 -13.70 35.11 -8.19
CA CYS A 450 -13.97 36.22 -7.27
C CYS A 450 -13.17 37.49 -7.59
N GLN A 451 -12.04 37.36 -8.31
CA GLN A 451 -11.15 38.47 -8.61
C GLN A 451 -10.57 38.31 -10.03
N PRO A 452 -11.39 38.47 -11.08
CA PRO A 452 -11.02 38.14 -12.46
C PRO A 452 -9.91 39.02 -13.02
N ASP A 453 -9.63 40.18 -12.40
CA ASP A 453 -8.59 41.13 -12.80
C ASP A 453 -7.31 41.02 -11.96
N ALA A 454 -7.24 40.06 -11.01
CA ALA A 454 -6.07 39.85 -10.17
C ALA A 454 -4.83 39.54 -11.03
N GLN A 455 -3.74 40.25 -10.78
CA GLN A 455 -2.44 39.92 -11.36
C GLN A 455 -1.74 38.88 -10.49
N PRO A 456 -1.04 37.91 -11.10
CA PRO A 456 -0.28 36.95 -10.33
C PRO A 456 0.88 37.65 -9.62
N VAL A 457 1.04 37.40 -8.33
CA VAL A 457 2.20 37.88 -7.57
C VAL A 457 3.48 37.23 -8.06
N THR A 458 3.39 35.94 -8.42
CA THR A 458 4.50 35.22 -9.03
C THR A 458 3.98 34.12 -9.93
N THR A 459 4.87 33.65 -10.82
CA THR A 459 4.65 32.49 -11.66
C THR A 459 5.77 31.49 -11.39
N ILE A 460 5.42 30.34 -10.81
CA ILE A 460 6.34 29.25 -10.50
C ILE A 460 6.37 28.28 -11.68
N SER A 461 7.56 27.88 -12.10
CA SER A 461 7.73 26.94 -13.21
C SER A 461 8.96 26.07 -12.97
N PRO A 462 8.84 24.99 -12.19
CA PRO A 462 9.96 24.09 -11.91
C PRO A 462 10.54 23.54 -13.20
N THR A 463 11.86 23.39 -13.21
CA THR A 463 12.59 22.97 -14.43
C THR A 463 12.65 21.46 -14.57
N SER A 464 12.40 20.71 -13.49
CA SER A 464 12.57 19.26 -13.45
C SER A 464 11.53 18.55 -12.58
N GLY A 465 11.56 17.21 -12.54
CA GLY A 465 10.72 16.41 -11.65
C GLY A 465 9.21 16.49 -11.97
N THR A 466 8.37 16.28 -10.96
CA THR A 466 6.92 16.06 -11.09
C THR A 466 6.22 17.23 -11.79
N TYR A 467 6.73 18.43 -11.54
CA TYR A 467 6.22 19.69 -12.05
C TYR A 467 7.10 20.31 -13.15
N GLY A 468 8.13 19.59 -13.61
CA GLY A 468 9.02 20.04 -14.68
C GLY A 468 8.27 20.43 -15.94
N GLY A 469 8.37 21.71 -16.32
CA GLY A 469 7.68 22.33 -17.47
C GLY A 469 6.21 22.68 -17.23
N LYS A 470 5.68 22.48 -16.01
CA LYS A 470 4.34 22.92 -15.61
C LYS A 470 4.44 24.26 -14.90
N THR A 471 3.58 25.20 -15.29
CA THR A 471 3.54 26.53 -14.70
C THR A 471 2.36 26.67 -13.75
N LYS A 472 2.59 27.23 -12.56
CA LYS A 472 1.57 27.62 -11.59
C LYS A 472 1.65 29.12 -11.33
N ARG A 473 0.48 29.78 -11.28
CA ARG A 473 0.38 31.21 -10.98
C ARG A 473 -0.18 31.37 -9.58
N LEU A 474 0.46 32.24 -8.80
CA LEU A 474 0.09 32.50 -7.42
C LEU A 474 -0.56 33.88 -7.34
N TYR A 475 -1.71 33.95 -6.69
CA TYR A 475 -2.52 35.16 -6.57
C TYR A 475 -2.74 35.49 -5.10
N LEU A 476 -2.68 36.77 -4.75
CA LEU A 476 -3.21 37.25 -3.47
C LEU A 476 -4.68 37.58 -3.69
N VAL A 477 -5.54 36.92 -2.93
CA VAL A 477 -6.99 37.12 -3.01
C VAL A 477 -7.59 37.28 -1.62
N PRO A 478 -8.75 37.94 -1.49
CA PRO A 478 -9.47 37.97 -0.23
C PRO A 478 -9.81 36.57 0.28
N GLY A 479 -9.74 36.34 1.60
CA GLY A 479 -10.07 35.06 2.21
C GLY A 479 -11.54 34.64 2.05
N ASP A 480 -12.43 35.60 1.84
CA ASP A 480 -13.86 35.40 1.55
C ASP A 480 -14.16 35.14 0.06
N CYS A 481 -13.14 35.00 -0.78
CA CYS A 481 -13.27 34.74 -2.23
C CYS A 481 -14.18 33.54 -2.58
N TRP A 482 -14.27 32.54 -1.69
CA TRP A 482 -15.08 31.34 -1.87
C TRP A 482 -16.14 31.14 -0.78
N ALA A 483 -16.39 32.14 0.06
CA ALA A 483 -17.49 32.09 1.02
C ALA A 483 -18.82 31.94 0.26
N ALA A 484 -19.72 31.11 0.78
CA ALA A 484 -21.07 31.04 0.24
C ALA A 484 -21.76 32.41 0.40
N PRO A 485 -22.48 32.91 -0.62
CA PRO A 485 -23.20 34.17 -0.54
C PRO A 485 -24.34 34.16 0.49
#